data_AF-A0A0A2K5F9-F1
#
_entry.id   AF-A0A0A2K5F9-F1
#
_cell.length_a   1.000
_cell.length_b   1.000
_cell.length_c   1.000
_cell.angle_alpha   90.00
_cell.angle_beta   90.00
_cell.angle_gamma   90.00
#
_symmetry.space_group_name_H-M   'P 1'
#
loop_
_entity.id
_entity.type
_entity.pdbx_description
1 polymer ?
#
loop_
_entity_poly.entity_id
_entity_poly.type
_entity_poly.pdbx_seq_one_letter_code
_entity_poly.pdbx_strand_id
1 'polypeptide(L)'
;MSSRLREISEDSAASHDTELSTDARLDRATEEMLAVTEALPKYEDILRRTLSVRSISSTSSSVAERMHRTKFLQNTAFVVIGRGTCGTIFQIPGTESAYKKGSDKDSLWNDANLTNTACRAVIETKTCLQEIFPNVSIPRVPIVTAWISENDLDNWWGENLSRFPEDTQVGYLFQVQRILPLPESSRQALIRLYFPKRMHRFACEDPDNKPCLVRPYLGQRRGEWEFSRPALSLQNFPLYLDQIEELQLEAIQFSEEMAIGLAIVHWKACLDGMDMEFVLGSAATNGELPTVVENFRAVKPFDVPAGDFKRRQVHLWMLDFDKADRLNLKESWKSCCDRMVTAVTANDPYFPNPAATGTLEHNLWDIFERAYLLAASNILPTQKGLPKNAIQYPGLFLKAWKERATELAKDTKGDFVQFG
;
A
#
# COMPACT_ATOMS: atom_id res chain seq x y z
N MET A 1 -83.38 -26.83 7.59
CA MET A 1 -82.32 -26.62 6.58
C MET A 1 -81.27 -27.72 6.73
N SER A 2 -81.06 -28.51 5.66
CA SER A 2 -79.97 -29.46 5.30
C SER A 2 -79.29 -30.27 6.42
N SER A 3 -79.39 -31.60 6.55
CA SER A 3 -79.06 -32.78 5.67
C SER A 3 -77.91 -33.56 6.34
N ARG A 4 -78.13 -34.78 6.87
CA ARG A 4 -77.72 -36.09 6.29
C ARG A 4 -76.22 -36.16 5.94
N LEU A 5 -75.42 -37.20 6.21
CA LEU A 5 -75.57 -38.60 6.62
C LEU A 5 -74.17 -39.10 7.04
N ARG A 6 -74.11 -40.14 7.90
CA ARG A 6 -72.93 -41.00 8.08
C ARG A 6 -72.87 -42.00 6.92
N GLU A 7 -71.66 -42.35 6.49
CA GLU A 7 -71.34 -43.71 6.02
C GLU A 7 -69.85 -44.02 6.25
N ILE A 8 -69.59 -45.28 6.57
CA ILE A 8 -68.33 -45.88 7.04
C ILE A 8 -67.70 -46.64 5.87
N SER A 9 -66.37 -46.66 5.77
CA SER A 9 -65.65 -47.86 5.31
C SER A 9 -64.25 -47.90 5.91
N GLU A 10 -63.98 -48.99 6.62
CA GLU A 10 -62.64 -49.52 6.95
C GLU A 10 -62.00 -50.03 5.64
N ASP A 11 -60.68 -49.87 5.45
CA ASP A 11 -59.74 -51.00 5.51
C ASP A 11 -58.25 -50.60 5.32
N SER A 12 -57.41 -51.20 6.17
CA SER A 12 -56.01 -51.62 6.05
C SER A 12 -55.06 -51.03 4.97
N ALA A 13 -53.96 -50.43 5.41
CA ALA A 13 -52.61 -50.74 4.92
C ALA A 13 -51.52 -50.23 5.89
N ALA A 14 -50.87 -51.15 6.59
CA ALA A 14 -49.61 -50.92 7.28
C ALA A 14 -48.43 -51.06 6.29
N SER A 15 -47.29 -50.46 6.68
CA SER A 15 -45.93 -50.72 6.16
C SER A 15 -45.56 -50.05 4.83
N HIS A 16 -44.77 -48.97 4.90
CA HIS A 16 -43.52 -48.73 4.16
C HIS A 16 -43.15 -47.24 4.25
N ASP A 17 -42.54 -46.79 5.36
CA ASP A 17 -42.03 -45.40 5.46
C ASP A 17 -40.74 -45.24 6.27
N THR A 18 -40.08 -46.35 6.64
CA THR A 18 -38.90 -46.28 7.52
C THR A 18 -37.55 -46.28 6.79
N GLU A 19 -37.48 -46.72 5.52
CA GLU A 19 -36.20 -46.81 4.77
C GLU A 19 -35.84 -45.52 4.02
N LEU A 20 -36.82 -44.75 3.53
CA LEU A 20 -36.60 -43.44 2.87
C LEU A 20 -36.11 -42.36 3.86
N SER A 21 -36.35 -42.54 5.16
CA SER A 21 -35.91 -41.59 6.20
C SER A 21 -34.45 -41.79 6.60
N THR A 22 -33.91 -43.00 6.47
CA THR A 22 -32.53 -43.31 6.82
C THR A 22 -31.53 -42.88 5.76
N ASP A 23 -31.86 -43.03 4.47
CA ASP A 23 -30.99 -42.55 3.38
C ASP A 23 -30.92 -41.02 3.34
N ALA A 24 -32.06 -40.32 3.50
CA ALA A 24 -32.06 -38.86 3.59
C ALA A 24 -31.34 -38.31 4.85
N ARG A 25 -31.18 -39.13 5.90
CA ARG A 25 -30.36 -38.79 7.07
C ARG A 25 -28.88 -39.07 6.83
N LEU A 26 -28.56 -40.13 6.09
CA LEU A 26 -27.19 -40.47 5.73
C LEU A 26 -26.62 -39.49 4.71
N ASP A 27 -27.41 -39.10 3.70
CA ASP A 27 -27.03 -38.10 2.68
C ASP A 27 -26.83 -36.71 3.26
N ARG A 28 -27.67 -36.33 4.23
CA ARG A 28 -27.51 -35.06 4.95
C ARG A 28 -26.36 -35.10 5.94
N ALA A 29 -26.08 -36.27 6.54
CA ALA A 29 -24.89 -36.46 7.37
C ALA A 29 -23.61 -36.50 6.53
N THR A 30 -23.63 -37.03 5.30
CA THR A 30 -22.49 -36.98 4.37
C THR A 30 -22.33 -35.59 3.75
N GLU A 31 -23.39 -34.83 3.48
CA GLU A 31 -23.31 -33.40 3.12
C GLU A 31 -22.83 -32.53 4.27
N GLU A 32 -23.31 -32.76 5.51
CA GLU A 32 -22.81 -32.05 6.70
C GLU A 32 -21.37 -32.44 7.02
N MET A 33 -20.96 -33.69 6.77
CA MET A 33 -19.57 -34.13 6.95
C MET A 33 -18.67 -33.65 5.81
N LEU A 34 -19.16 -33.55 4.56
CA LEU A 34 -18.45 -32.89 3.45
C LEU A 34 -18.30 -31.39 3.69
N ALA A 35 -19.33 -30.72 4.22
CA ALA A 35 -19.28 -29.31 4.60
C ALA A 35 -18.33 -29.04 5.78
N VAL A 36 -18.04 -30.05 6.60
CA VAL A 36 -17.04 -29.99 7.68
C VAL A 36 -15.62 -30.32 7.18
N THR A 37 -15.44 -30.73 5.91
CA THR A 37 -14.12 -31.03 5.34
C THR A 37 -13.60 -30.03 4.29
N GLU A 38 -14.31 -28.93 4.01
CA GLU A 38 -13.63 -27.75 3.47
C GLU A 38 -12.89 -27.07 4.63
N ALA A 39 -11.65 -27.48 4.86
CA ALA A 39 -10.78 -26.81 5.82
C ALA A 39 -10.79 -25.30 5.51
N LEU A 40 -11.36 -24.51 6.42
CA LEU A 40 -11.33 -23.04 6.35
C LEU A 40 -9.92 -22.60 5.93
N PRO A 41 -9.78 -21.74 4.90
CA PRO A 41 -8.46 -21.33 4.42
C PRO A 41 -7.62 -20.85 5.59
N LYS A 42 -6.40 -21.37 5.71
CA LYS A 42 -5.45 -20.90 6.72
C LYS A 42 -5.22 -19.40 6.49
N TYR A 43 -5.02 -18.63 7.56
CA TYR A 43 -4.86 -17.17 7.44
C TYR A 43 -3.68 -16.81 6.52
N GLU A 44 -2.66 -17.65 6.50
CA GLU A 44 -1.49 -17.60 5.63
C GLU A 44 -1.88 -17.70 4.15
N ASP A 45 -2.81 -18.59 3.79
CA ASP A 45 -3.31 -18.73 2.41
C ASP A 45 -4.12 -17.50 1.97
N ILE A 46 -4.87 -16.91 2.90
CA ILE A 46 -5.59 -15.65 2.66
C ILE A 46 -4.58 -14.54 2.36
N LEU A 47 -3.56 -14.38 3.20
CA LEU A 47 -2.55 -13.35 3.00
C LEU A 47 -1.71 -13.58 1.75
N ARG A 48 -1.31 -14.81 1.47
CA ARG A 48 -0.59 -15.15 0.24
C ARG A 48 -1.35 -14.70 -1.00
N ARG A 49 -2.64 -15.02 -1.06
CA ARG A 49 -3.50 -14.64 -2.20
C ARG A 49 -3.78 -13.15 -2.26
N THR A 50 -3.95 -12.49 -1.11
CA THR A 50 -4.46 -11.11 -1.06
C THR A 50 -3.35 -10.05 -0.97
N LEU A 51 -2.12 -10.41 -0.63
CA LEU A 51 -0.97 -9.51 -0.62
C LEU A 51 -0.10 -9.62 -1.87
N SER A 52 -0.26 -10.66 -2.68
CA SER A 52 0.38 -10.75 -4.00
C SER A 52 0.02 -9.56 -4.88
N VAL A 53 1.03 -8.99 -5.52
CA VAL A 53 0.83 -7.86 -6.45
C VAL A 53 0.04 -8.36 -7.65
N ARG A 54 -0.87 -7.53 -8.14
CA ARG A 54 -1.87 -7.85 -9.17
C ARG A 54 -3.02 -8.78 -8.72
N SER A 55 -3.05 -9.24 -7.47
CA SER A 55 -4.20 -9.98 -6.95
C SER A 55 -5.46 -9.11 -7.04
N ILE A 56 -6.50 -9.63 -7.71
CA ILE A 56 -7.79 -8.95 -7.82
C ILE A 56 -8.71 -9.53 -6.76
N SER A 57 -9.19 -8.67 -5.87
CA SER A 57 -10.19 -9.02 -4.87
C SER A 57 -11.53 -8.40 -5.23
N SER A 58 -12.57 -9.24 -5.30
CA SER A 58 -13.96 -8.80 -5.25
C SER A 58 -14.37 -8.60 -3.79
N THR A 59 -14.67 -7.37 -3.39
CA THR A 59 -15.03 -7.04 -2.01
C THR A 59 -16.52 -6.70 -1.91
N SER A 60 -17.24 -7.42 -1.06
CA SER A 60 -18.58 -7.06 -0.55
C SER A 60 -18.51 -6.37 0.83
N SER A 61 -17.34 -5.87 1.22
CA SER A 61 -17.14 -5.29 2.55
C SER A 61 -18.07 -4.09 2.81
N SER A 62 -18.46 -3.91 4.06
CA SER A 62 -19.28 -2.76 4.51
C SER A 62 -18.66 -1.42 4.12
N VAL A 63 -17.33 -1.34 4.07
CA VAL A 63 -16.59 -0.16 3.61
C VAL A 63 -16.79 0.05 2.11
N ALA A 64 -16.65 -0.98 1.27
CA ALA A 64 -16.85 -0.84 -0.17
C ALA A 64 -18.31 -0.50 -0.52
N GLU A 65 -19.28 -1.08 0.19
CA GLU A 65 -20.69 -0.74 0.03
C GLU A 65 -20.98 0.70 0.45
N ARG A 66 -20.45 1.13 1.60
CA ARG A 66 -20.56 2.52 2.05
C ARG A 66 -19.97 3.47 1.01
N MET A 67 -18.77 3.20 0.50
CA MET A 67 -18.14 4.03 -0.54
C MET A 67 -18.95 4.07 -1.83
N HIS A 68 -19.51 2.93 -2.24
CA HIS A 68 -20.33 2.89 -3.44
C HIS A 68 -21.64 3.69 -3.27
N ARG A 69 -22.27 3.64 -2.08
CA ARG A 69 -23.47 4.44 -1.78
C ARG A 69 -23.15 5.94 -1.65
N THR A 70 -22.02 6.30 -1.06
CA THR A 70 -21.63 7.72 -0.89
C THR A 70 -21.26 8.40 -2.20
N LYS A 71 -21.05 7.67 -3.30
CA LYS A 71 -20.95 8.26 -4.67
C LYS A 71 -22.14 9.16 -4.99
N PHE A 72 -23.29 8.90 -4.38
CA PHE A 72 -24.54 9.62 -4.63
C PHE A 72 -24.87 10.65 -3.53
N LEU A 73 -23.97 10.91 -2.57
CA LEU A 73 -24.20 11.80 -1.43
C LEU A 73 -23.16 12.93 -1.39
N GLN A 74 -23.58 14.17 -1.66
CA GLN A 74 -22.68 15.32 -1.80
C GLN A 74 -22.08 15.85 -0.48
N ASN A 75 -22.65 15.53 0.69
CA ASN A 75 -22.25 16.11 1.99
C ASN A 75 -21.76 15.07 3.02
N THR A 76 -21.05 14.03 2.57
CA THR A 76 -20.52 13.02 3.51
C THR A 76 -19.31 13.59 4.27
N ALA A 77 -19.27 13.35 5.59
CA ALA A 77 -18.15 13.71 6.46
C ALA A 77 -16.85 12.99 6.03
N PHE A 78 -15.74 13.73 6.04
CA PHE A 78 -14.41 13.22 5.80
C PHE A 78 -13.96 12.31 6.95
N VAL A 79 -13.13 11.32 6.61
CA VAL A 79 -12.64 10.33 7.57
C VAL A 79 -11.13 10.40 7.61
N VAL A 80 -10.55 10.50 8.80
CA VAL A 80 -9.10 10.42 8.98
C VAL A 80 -8.64 9.02 8.59
N ILE A 81 -7.65 8.93 7.69
CA ILE A 81 -7.09 7.67 7.22
C ILE A 81 -5.58 7.55 7.43
N GLY A 82 -4.93 8.62 7.90
CA GLY A 82 -3.51 8.62 8.23
C GLY A 82 -3.12 9.90 8.95
N ARG A 83 -2.14 9.80 9.84
CA ARG A 83 -1.53 10.93 10.55
C ARG A 83 -0.01 10.76 10.52
N GLY A 84 0.71 11.82 10.20
CA GLY A 84 2.16 11.87 10.21
C GLY A 84 2.64 13.25 10.64
N THR A 85 3.97 13.42 10.73
CA THR A 85 4.59 14.70 11.09
C THR A 85 4.21 15.83 10.15
N CYS A 86 4.01 15.51 8.87
CA CYS A 86 3.75 16.49 7.82
C CYS A 86 2.27 16.66 7.49
N GLY A 87 1.37 16.03 8.25
CA GLY A 87 -0.06 16.32 8.16
C GLY A 87 -0.99 15.17 8.49
N THR A 88 -2.27 15.43 8.30
CA THR A 88 -3.35 14.45 8.43
C THR A 88 -3.97 14.20 7.07
N ILE A 89 -4.19 12.92 6.74
CA ILE A 89 -4.85 12.49 5.51
C ILE A 89 -6.33 12.24 5.79
N PHE A 90 -7.17 12.92 5.02
CA PHE A 90 -8.62 12.81 5.08
C PHE A 90 -9.14 12.16 3.81
N GLN A 91 -9.80 11.02 3.97
CA GLN A 91 -10.55 10.43 2.88
C GLN A 91 -11.72 11.35 2.48
N ILE A 92 -11.92 11.48 1.16
CA ILE A 92 -13.19 11.93 0.58
C ILE A 92 -14.08 10.70 0.30
N PRO A 93 -15.23 10.53 0.98
CA PRO A 93 -16.09 9.37 0.77
C PRO A 93 -16.67 9.31 -0.65
N GLY A 94 -16.68 8.11 -1.26
CA GLY A 94 -17.21 7.91 -2.61
C GLY A 94 -16.23 8.20 -3.75
N THR A 95 -15.03 8.71 -3.45
CA THR A 95 -14.01 9.04 -4.46
C THR A 95 -12.71 8.27 -4.22
N GLU A 96 -11.83 8.31 -5.21
CA GLU A 96 -10.42 7.86 -5.08
C GLU A 96 -9.49 9.00 -4.65
N SER A 97 -10.04 10.06 -4.05
CA SER A 97 -9.29 11.22 -3.60
C SER A 97 -9.23 11.31 -2.07
N ALA A 98 -8.21 11.99 -1.60
CA ALA A 98 -8.00 12.36 -0.23
C ALA A 98 -7.44 13.79 -0.16
N TYR A 99 -7.63 14.45 0.97
CA TYR A 99 -6.92 15.70 1.30
C TYR A 99 -5.77 15.39 2.25
N LYS A 100 -4.56 15.88 1.94
CA LYS A 100 -3.47 15.98 2.92
C LYS A 100 -3.51 17.40 3.48
N LYS A 101 -3.71 17.51 4.79
CA LYS A 101 -3.80 18.80 5.52
C LYS A 101 -2.58 18.99 6.40
N GLY A 102 -1.93 20.15 6.30
CA GLY A 102 -0.80 20.56 7.13
C GLY A 102 -0.99 21.96 7.71
N SER A 103 -0.24 22.28 8.76
CA SER A 103 -0.16 23.63 9.32
C SER A 103 0.93 24.48 8.66
N ASP A 104 2.02 23.83 8.21
CA ASP A 104 3.12 24.51 7.54
C ASP A 104 2.93 24.51 6.02
N LYS A 105 2.84 25.70 5.44
CA LYS A 105 2.57 25.90 4.01
C LYS A 105 3.71 25.36 3.16
N ASP A 106 4.94 25.74 3.47
CA ASP A 106 6.08 25.50 2.60
C ASP A 106 6.44 24.03 2.56
N SER A 107 6.40 23.34 3.72
CA SER A 107 6.61 21.90 3.82
C SER A 107 5.52 21.12 3.08
N LEU A 108 4.25 21.49 3.26
CA LEU A 108 3.13 20.81 2.59
C LEU A 108 3.15 21.07 1.07
N TRP A 109 3.49 22.29 0.66
CA TRP A 109 3.67 22.64 -0.74
C TRP A 109 4.85 21.88 -1.36
N ASN A 110 5.96 21.75 -0.64
CA ASN A 110 7.11 20.96 -1.07
C ASN A 110 6.72 19.50 -1.32
N ASP A 111 6.06 18.87 -0.35
CA ASP A 111 5.56 17.49 -0.46
C ASP A 111 4.64 17.30 -1.69
N ALA A 112 3.68 18.20 -1.89
CA ALA A 112 2.80 18.16 -3.07
C ALA A 112 3.59 18.21 -4.39
N ASN A 113 4.64 19.04 -4.47
CA ASN A 113 5.47 19.11 -5.67
C ASN A 113 6.36 17.91 -5.88
N LEU A 114 6.95 17.38 -4.81
CA LEU A 114 7.85 16.23 -4.88
C LEU A 114 7.06 14.97 -5.21
N THR A 115 5.90 14.77 -4.58
CA THR A 115 4.95 13.72 -4.95
C THR A 115 4.52 13.83 -6.41
N ASN A 116 4.17 15.03 -6.89
CA ASN A 116 3.83 15.24 -8.31
C ASN A 116 5.03 14.96 -9.24
N THR A 117 6.25 15.34 -8.84
CA THR A 117 7.47 15.09 -9.61
C THR A 117 7.73 13.59 -9.75
N ALA A 118 7.62 12.83 -8.66
CA ALA A 118 7.74 11.38 -8.67
C ALA A 118 6.62 10.72 -9.50
N CYS A 119 5.37 11.19 -9.37
CA CYS A 119 4.25 10.70 -10.16
C CYS A 119 4.46 10.89 -11.67
N ARG A 120 4.90 12.08 -12.10
CA ARG A 120 5.25 12.35 -13.50
C ARG A 120 6.36 11.43 -13.98
N ALA A 121 7.39 11.25 -13.16
CA ALA A 121 8.52 10.40 -13.50
C ALA A 121 8.08 8.95 -13.78
N VAL A 122 7.19 8.40 -12.94
CA VAL A 122 6.60 7.08 -13.16
C VAL A 122 5.80 7.05 -14.47
N ILE A 123 4.91 8.01 -14.69
CA ILE A 123 4.05 8.03 -15.90
C ILE A 123 4.85 8.15 -17.19
N GLU A 124 5.85 9.04 -17.22
CA GLU A 124 6.69 9.27 -18.39
C GLU A 124 7.61 8.09 -18.72
N THR A 125 7.97 7.26 -17.74
CA THR A 125 8.85 6.08 -17.93
C THR A 125 8.09 4.78 -18.06
N LYS A 126 6.79 4.75 -17.71
CA LYS A 126 5.97 3.55 -17.59
C LYS A 126 6.03 2.66 -18.83
N THR A 127 5.73 3.19 -20.02
CA THR A 127 5.68 2.40 -21.25
C THR A 127 7.02 1.72 -21.55
N CYS A 128 8.11 2.49 -21.51
CA CYS A 128 9.44 1.97 -21.79
C CYS A 128 9.87 0.91 -20.77
N LEU A 129 9.66 1.16 -19.47
CA LEU A 129 10.01 0.20 -18.43
C LEU A 129 9.12 -1.05 -18.46
N GLN A 130 7.86 -0.95 -18.87
CA GLN A 130 7.00 -2.12 -19.06
C GLN A 130 7.46 -3.01 -20.21
N GLU A 131 8.04 -2.44 -21.26
CA GLU A 131 8.65 -3.23 -22.35
C GLU A 131 9.92 -3.96 -21.87
N ILE A 132 10.72 -3.32 -21.03
CA ILE A 132 11.95 -3.89 -20.46
C ILE A 132 11.64 -4.94 -19.40
N PHE A 133 10.60 -4.72 -18.60
CA PHE A 133 10.18 -5.57 -17.49
C PHE A 133 8.75 -6.09 -17.69
N PRO A 134 8.48 -6.96 -18.69
CA PRO A 134 7.13 -7.34 -19.08
C PRO A 134 6.31 -8.03 -17.98
N ASN A 135 6.98 -8.70 -17.04
CA ASN A 135 6.33 -9.46 -15.97
C ASN A 135 6.32 -8.73 -14.62
N VAL A 136 6.98 -7.57 -14.51
CA VAL A 136 7.11 -6.81 -13.25
C VAL A 136 6.19 -5.61 -13.29
N SER A 137 5.56 -5.25 -12.17
CA SER A 137 4.74 -4.03 -12.13
C SER A 137 5.62 -2.82 -11.89
N ILE A 138 5.32 -1.70 -12.53
CA ILE A 138 5.95 -0.44 -12.15
C ILE A 138 5.25 0.07 -10.87
N PRO A 139 5.98 0.36 -9.77
CA PRO A 139 5.38 0.91 -8.57
C PRO A 139 4.59 2.19 -8.86
N ARG A 140 3.49 2.37 -8.15
CA ARG A 140 2.62 3.53 -8.33
C ARG A 140 3.02 4.66 -7.39
N VAL A 141 2.72 5.90 -7.78
CA VAL A 141 2.77 7.08 -6.89
C VAL A 141 1.38 7.70 -6.87
N PRO A 142 0.85 8.12 -5.72
CA PRO A 142 -0.40 8.86 -5.67
C PRO A 142 -0.39 10.12 -6.55
N ILE A 143 -1.43 10.30 -7.36
CA ILE A 143 -1.57 11.48 -8.23
C ILE A 143 -1.99 12.70 -7.41
N VAL A 144 -1.23 13.78 -7.47
CA VAL A 144 -1.63 15.08 -6.91
C VAL A 144 -2.56 15.78 -7.89
N THR A 145 -3.77 16.14 -7.46
CA THR A 145 -4.81 16.66 -8.36
C THR A 145 -5.13 18.14 -8.15
N ALA A 146 -4.91 18.71 -6.96
CA ALA A 146 -5.18 20.12 -6.69
C ALA A 146 -4.43 20.66 -5.48
N TRP A 147 -4.22 21.98 -5.44
CA TRP A 147 -3.78 22.72 -4.26
C TRP A 147 -4.82 23.79 -3.91
N ILE A 148 -5.17 23.93 -2.63
CA ILE A 148 -6.06 25.00 -2.20
C ILE A 148 -5.24 26.29 -2.07
N SER A 149 -5.44 27.22 -3.01
CA SER A 149 -4.76 28.51 -2.98
C SER A 149 -5.15 29.32 -1.75
N GLU A 150 -4.25 30.17 -1.25
CA GLU A 150 -4.53 31.04 -0.11
C GLU A 150 -5.71 31.97 -0.34
N ASN A 151 -5.88 32.44 -1.58
CA ASN A 151 -6.98 33.32 -1.96
C ASN A 151 -8.35 32.63 -1.87
N ASP A 152 -8.36 31.29 -2.01
CA ASP A 152 -9.58 30.48 -1.95
C ASP A 152 -9.76 29.81 -0.58
N LEU A 153 -8.76 29.85 0.30
CA LEU A 153 -8.67 29.00 1.48
C LEU A 153 -9.80 29.28 2.49
N ASP A 154 -10.10 30.55 2.76
CA ASP A 154 -11.16 30.94 3.70
C ASP A 154 -12.55 30.51 3.19
N ASN A 155 -12.83 30.74 1.90
CA ASN A 155 -14.08 30.32 1.27
C ASN A 155 -14.19 28.79 1.27
N TRP A 156 -13.10 28.10 0.92
CA TRP A 156 -13.05 26.64 0.89
C TRP A 156 -13.32 26.03 2.27
N TRP A 157 -12.70 26.56 3.33
CA TRP A 157 -12.98 26.14 4.70
C TRP A 157 -14.40 26.49 5.12
N GLY A 158 -14.92 27.67 4.77
CA GLY A 158 -16.31 28.04 5.03
C GLY A 158 -17.32 27.04 4.48
N GLU A 159 -17.05 26.49 3.29
CA GLU A 159 -17.89 25.48 2.63
C GLU A 159 -17.69 24.05 3.17
N ASN A 160 -16.48 23.70 3.60
CA ASN A 160 -16.11 22.30 3.88
C ASN A 160 -15.83 21.96 5.35
N LEU A 161 -15.66 22.94 6.24
CA LEU A 161 -15.27 22.70 7.64
C LEU A 161 -16.24 21.77 8.37
N SER A 162 -17.54 21.89 8.11
CA SER A 162 -18.58 21.04 8.70
C SER A 162 -18.47 19.55 8.33
N ARG A 163 -17.68 19.22 7.30
CA ARG A 163 -17.41 17.85 6.86
C ARG A 163 -16.18 17.26 7.56
N PHE A 164 -15.32 18.07 8.17
CA PHE A 164 -14.17 17.58 8.93
C PHE A 164 -14.58 17.15 10.35
N PRO A 165 -13.78 16.28 11.00
CA PRO A 165 -13.92 16.04 12.44
C PRO A 165 -13.90 17.34 13.25
N GLU A 166 -14.70 17.43 14.31
CA GLU A 166 -14.94 18.66 15.10
C GLU A 166 -13.67 19.34 15.62
N ASP A 167 -12.61 18.57 15.88
CA ASP A 167 -11.31 19.04 16.39
C ASP A 167 -10.35 19.52 15.28
N THR A 168 -10.80 19.54 14.02
CA THR A 168 -9.96 19.92 12.89
C THR A 168 -9.75 21.42 12.85
N GLN A 169 -8.52 21.84 13.16
CA GLN A 169 -8.09 23.22 12.91
C GLN A 169 -8.07 23.52 11.40
N VAL A 170 -8.25 24.78 11.01
CA VAL A 170 -7.99 25.21 9.64
C VAL A 170 -6.49 25.09 9.31
N GLY A 171 -6.15 25.09 8.04
CA GLY A 171 -4.76 24.97 7.58
C GLY A 171 -4.68 24.84 6.07
N TYR A 172 -3.49 24.50 5.56
CA TYR A 172 -3.25 24.30 4.14
C TYR A 172 -3.59 22.88 3.74
N LEU A 173 -4.09 22.69 2.51
CA LEU A 173 -4.42 21.36 2.00
C LEU A 173 -4.08 21.24 0.52
N PHE A 174 -3.77 20.01 0.12
CA PHE A 174 -3.78 19.59 -1.28
C PHE A 174 -4.58 18.30 -1.43
N GLN A 175 -5.13 18.11 -2.62
CA GLN A 175 -5.85 16.91 -2.99
C GLN A 175 -4.91 15.92 -3.69
N VAL A 176 -4.97 14.67 -3.26
CA VAL A 176 -4.13 13.59 -3.74
C VAL A 176 -4.95 12.31 -3.93
N GLN A 177 -4.50 11.44 -4.81
CA GLN A 177 -5.07 10.11 -4.97
C GLN A 177 -4.96 9.36 -3.64
N ARG A 178 -6.06 8.72 -3.27
CA ARG A 178 -6.11 7.84 -2.14
C ARG A 178 -5.65 6.44 -2.55
N ILE A 179 -4.67 5.91 -1.81
CA ILE A 179 -4.37 4.47 -1.82
C ILE A 179 -5.48 3.77 -1.05
N LEU A 180 -6.18 2.83 -1.70
CA LEU A 180 -7.26 2.10 -1.04
C LEU A 180 -6.68 1.07 -0.06
N PRO A 181 -7.34 0.84 1.08
CA PRO A 181 -6.88 -0.16 2.04
C PRO A 181 -6.90 -1.56 1.43
N LEU A 182 -6.06 -2.43 1.97
CA LEU A 182 -6.11 -3.86 1.69
C LEU A 182 -7.49 -4.46 2.05
N PRO A 183 -7.92 -5.57 1.42
CA PRO A 183 -9.18 -6.22 1.70
C PRO A 183 -9.40 -6.53 3.19
N GLU A 184 -10.67 -6.59 3.60
CA GLU A 184 -11.02 -6.90 5.00
C GLU A 184 -10.49 -8.26 5.46
N SER A 185 -10.52 -9.25 4.57
CA SER A 185 -9.95 -10.58 4.82
C SER A 185 -8.45 -10.50 5.13
N SER A 186 -7.69 -9.67 4.41
CA SER A 186 -6.27 -9.44 4.68
C SER A 186 -6.05 -8.82 6.05
N ARG A 187 -6.83 -7.79 6.40
CA ARG A 187 -6.72 -7.13 7.71
C ARG A 187 -7.01 -8.09 8.86
N GLN A 188 -8.08 -8.89 8.74
CA GLN A 188 -8.42 -9.89 9.73
C GLN A 188 -7.31 -10.95 9.84
N ALA A 189 -6.79 -11.45 8.72
CA ALA A 189 -5.72 -12.46 8.73
C ALA A 189 -4.42 -11.91 9.35
N LEU A 190 -4.02 -10.67 9.06
CA LEU A 190 -2.86 -10.00 9.70
C LEU A 190 -3.03 -9.93 11.22
N ILE A 191 -4.21 -9.50 11.69
CA ILE A 191 -4.52 -9.43 13.12
C ILE A 191 -4.42 -10.83 13.75
N ARG A 192 -5.00 -11.85 13.11
CA ARG A 192 -5.06 -13.21 13.66
C ARG A 192 -3.69 -13.89 13.76
N LEU A 193 -2.77 -13.56 12.85
CA LEU A 193 -1.44 -14.15 12.81
C LEU A 193 -0.44 -13.39 13.69
N TYR A 194 -0.47 -12.06 13.68
CA TYR A 194 0.64 -11.26 14.19
C TYR A 194 0.33 -10.42 15.43
N PHE A 195 -0.93 -10.36 15.87
CA PHE A 195 -1.30 -9.63 17.08
C PHE A 195 -1.43 -10.58 18.28
N PRO A 196 -1.28 -10.08 19.52
CA PRO A 196 -1.63 -10.86 20.70
C PRO A 196 -3.10 -11.29 20.68
N LYS A 197 -3.40 -12.56 21.00
CA LYS A 197 -4.77 -13.13 20.97
C LYS A 197 -5.82 -12.26 21.68
N ARG A 198 -5.45 -11.65 22.81
CA ARG A 198 -6.33 -10.76 23.60
C ARG A 198 -6.75 -9.50 22.86
N MET A 199 -5.99 -9.08 21.85
CA MET A 199 -6.24 -7.87 21.06
C MET A 199 -7.07 -8.13 19.81
N HIS A 200 -7.26 -9.39 19.39
CA HIS A 200 -7.91 -9.69 18.11
C HIS A 200 -9.28 -9.02 17.95
N ARG A 201 -10.15 -9.10 18.97
CA ARG A 201 -11.50 -8.50 18.88
C ARG A 201 -11.41 -6.97 18.78
N PHE A 202 -10.66 -6.36 19.69
CA PHE A 202 -10.49 -4.91 19.74
C PHE A 202 -9.88 -4.37 18.44
N ALA A 203 -8.82 -5.00 17.93
CA ALA A 203 -8.16 -4.58 16.70
C ALA A 203 -9.07 -4.71 15.46
N CYS A 204 -9.92 -5.74 15.39
CA CYS A 204 -10.88 -5.89 14.28
C CYS A 204 -12.00 -4.84 14.30
N GLU A 205 -12.42 -4.40 15.49
CA GLU A 205 -13.49 -3.41 15.68
C GLU A 205 -12.98 -1.96 15.55
N ASP A 206 -11.69 -1.75 15.78
CA ASP A 206 -11.03 -0.45 15.75
C ASP A 206 -11.10 0.22 14.35
N PRO A 207 -11.78 1.36 14.20
CA PRO A 207 -11.80 2.14 12.98
C PRO A 207 -10.42 2.52 12.45
N ASP A 208 -9.44 2.72 13.33
CA ASP A 208 -8.07 3.14 12.99
C ASP A 208 -7.30 2.07 12.22
N ASN A 209 -7.76 0.82 12.27
CA ASN A 209 -7.19 -0.30 11.52
C ASN A 209 -7.80 -0.45 10.11
N LYS A 210 -8.86 0.29 9.76
CA LYS A 210 -9.52 0.18 8.45
C LYS A 210 -8.69 0.69 7.25
N PRO A 211 -7.88 1.77 7.37
CA PRO A 211 -7.04 2.25 6.27
C PRO A 211 -5.90 1.31 5.86
N CYS A 212 -5.55 0.33 6.69
CA CYS A 212 -4.45 -0.64 6.56
C CYS A 212 -3.73 -0.67 5.20
N LEU A 213 -2.50 -0.17 5.24
CA LEU A 213 -1.45 -0.32 4.24
C LEU A 213 -0.32 -1.11 4.92
N VAL A 214 0.32 -2.01 4.17
CA VAL A 214 1.40 -2.86 4.71
C VAL A 214 2.74 -2.41 4.16
N ARG A 215 3.76 -2.29 5.01
CA ARG A 215 5.13 -1.91 4.63
C ARG A 215 6.00 -3.17 4.46
N PRO A 216 6.26 -3.64 3.24
CA PRO A 216 7.15 -4.78 3.02
C PRO A 216 8.61 -4.37 3.27
N TYR A 217 9.27 -5.00 4.24
CA TYR A 217 10.67 -4.73 4.59
C TYR A 217 11.56 -5.90 4.16
N LEU A 218 12.32 -5.71 3.07
CA LEU A 218 13.26 -6.71 2.57
C LEU A 218 14.65 -6.61 3.22
N GLY A 219 14.94 -5.50 3.90
CA GLY A 219 16.23 -5.23 4.53
C GLY A 219 16.36 -5.73 5.96
N GLN A 220 15.25 -6.16 6.58
CA GLN A 220 15.22 -6.56 7.98
C GLN A 220 14.34 -7.79 8.22
N ARG A 221 14.88 -8.74 8.99
CA ARG A 221 14.12 -9.79 9.67
C ARG A 221 13.82 -9.36 11.11
N ARG A 222 12.73 -9.84 11.68
CA ARG A 222 12.43 -9.62 13.11
C ARG A 222 13.55 -10.15 14.01
N GLY A 223 14.03 -9.32 14.92
CA GLY A 223 14.91 -9.70 16.02
C GLY A 223 14.16 -9.82 17.34
N GLU A 224 14.89 -10.01 18.44
CA GLU A 224 14.31 -10.13 19.79
C GLU A 224 13.40 -8.94 20.15
N TRP A 225 13.77 -7.73 19.71
CA TRP A 225 13.00 -6.53 19.94
C TRP A 225 11.62 -6.61 19.29
N GLU A 226 11.54 -6.92 18.00
CA GLU A 226 10.28 -7.05 17.26
C GLU A 226 9.42 -8.20 17.79
N PHE A 227 10.02 -9.32 18.20
CA PHE A 227 9.29 -10.42 18.82
C PHE A 227 8.72 -10.05 20.20
N SER A 228 9.45 -9.24 20.98
CA SER A 228 8.99 -8.78 22.30
C SER A 228 7.90 -7.70 22.23
N ARG A 229 7.79 -7.01 21.08
CA ARG A 229 6.86 -5.90 20.84
C ARG A 229 6.06 -6.14 19.56
N PRO A 230 5.11 -7.10 19.58
CA PRO A 230 4.28 -7.37 18.42
C PRO A 230 3.45 -6.15 18.04
N ALA A 231 3.07 -6.08 16.77
CA ALA A 231 2.19 -5.04 16.27
C ALA A 231 0.85 -5.02 17.04
N LEU A 232 0.39 -3.82 17.37
CA LEU A 232 -0.89 -3.57 18.03
C LEU A 232 -1.86 -2.74 17.17
N SER A 233 -1.40 -2.29 16.01
CA SER A 233 -2.16 -1.51 15.04
C SER A 233 -1.79 -1.95 13.62
N LEU A 234 -2.76 -1.86 12.71
CA LEU A 234 -2.57 -2.04 11.28
C LEU A 234 -2.13 -0.74 10.58
N GLN A 235 -2.08 0.38 11.31
CA GLN A 235 -1.43 1.60 10.80
C GLN A 235 0.07 1.36 10.72
N ASN A 236 0.64 1.68 9.56
CA ASN A 236 2.07 1.50 9.27
C ASN A 236 2.58 0.07 9.58
N PHE A 237 1.74 -0.95 9.32
CA PHE A 237 2.06 -2.32 9.70
C PHE A 237 3.33 -2.81 8.97
N PRO A 238 4.42 -3.11 9.70
CA PRO A 238 5.65 -3.62 9.09
C PRO A 238 5.50 -5.12 8.80
N LEU A 239 5.82 -5.51 7.57
CA LEU A 239 5.89 -6.90 7.16
C LEU A 239 7.34 -7.26 6.86
N TYR A 240 8.00 -7.85 7.84
CA TYR A 240 9.42 -8.19 7.80
C TYR A 240 9.72 -9.36 6.88
N LEU A 241 10.98 -9.48 6.43
CA LEU A 241 11.39 -10.48 5.46
C LEU A 241 11.08 -11.92 5.89
N ASP A 242 11.22 -12.24 7.19
CA ASP A 242 10.88 -13.56 7.70
C ASP A 242 9.36 -13.87 7.64
N GLN A 243 8.51 -12.85 7.78
CA GLN A 243 7.06 -12.99 7.58
C GLN A 243 6.70 -13.12 6.10
N ILE A 244 7.40 -12.40 5.21
CA ILE A 244 7.25 -12.52 3.76
C ILE A 244 7.58 -13.97 3.32
N GLU A 245 8.64 -14.54 3.87
CA GLU A 245 9.05 -15.93 3.65
C GLU A 245 8.03 -16.94 4.23
N GLU A 246 7.59 -16.75 5.48
CA GLU A 246 6.57 -17.57 6.15
C GLU A 246 5.28 -17.64 5.33
N LEU A 247 4.82 -16.50 4.81
CA LEU A 247 3.61 -16.39 4.00
C LEU A 247 3.80 -16.87 2.55
N GLN A 248 5.05 -17.14 2.13
CA GLN A 248 5.44 -17.45 0.75
C GLN A 248 4.98 -16.37 -0.24
N LEU A 249 5.22 -15.11 0.13
CA LEU A 249 4.97 -13.97 -0.75
C LEU A 249 6.11 -13.80 -1.77
N GLU A 250 5.85 -13.01 -2.80
CA GLU A 250 6.74 -12.80 -3.95
C GLU A 250 7.87 -11.81 -3.62
N ALA A 251 8.72 -12.15 -2.64
CA ALA A 251 9.85 -11.29 -2.19
C ALA A 251 10.76 -10.85 -3.35
N ILE A 252 11.00 -11.75 -4.31
CA ILE A 252 11.75 -11.47 -5.54
C ILE A 252 11.09 -10.35 -6.34
N GLN A 253 9.78 -10.42 -6.54
CA GLN A 253 9.04 -9.40 -7.27
C GLN A 253 9.06 -8.08 -6.51
N PHE A 254 8.88 -8.08 -5.18
CA PHE A 254 9.00 -6.85 -4.38
C PHE A 254 10.37 -6.20 -4.55
N SER A 255 11.43 -7.00 -4.57
CA SER A 255 12.80 -6.50 -4.80
C SER A 255 12.96 -5.83 -6.16
N GLU A 256 12.46 -6.46 -7.24
CA GLU A 256 12.49 -5.88 -8.59
C GLU A 256 11.66 -4.60 -8.68
N GLU A 257 10.43 -4.61 -8.15
CA GLU A 257 9.54 -3.44 -8.17
C GLU A 257 10.16 -2.26 -7.40
N MET A 258 10.71 -2.50 -6.20
CA MET A 258 11.40 -1.47 -5.41
C MET A 258 12.64 -0.91 -6.13
N ALA A 259 13.42 -1.78 -6.79
CA ALA A 259 14.59 -1.36 -7.58
C ALA A 259 14.20 -0.43 -8.73
N ILE A 260 13.15 -0.79 -9.47
CA ILE A 260 12.60 0.03 -10.54
C ILE A 260 12.09 1.37 -9.98
N GLY A 261 11.33 1.33 -8.89
CA GLY A 261 10.83 2.53 -8.21
C GLY A 261 11.94 3.50 -7.82
N LEU A 262 12.97 2.99 -7.13
CA LEU A 262 14.11 3.80 -6.72
C LEU A 262 14.89 4.36 -7.92
N ALA A 263 15.05 3.59 -9.00
CA ALA A 263 15.69 4.07 -10.22
C ALA A 263 14.91 5.21 -10.89
N ILE A 264 13.57 5.14 -10.91
CA ILE A 264 12.71 6.23 -11.39
C ILE A 264 12.91 7.48 -10.53
N VAL A 265 12.91 7.33 -9.21
CA VAL A 265 13.09 8.44 -8.27
C VAL A 265 14.45 9.10 -8.43
N HIS A 266 15.54 8.33 -8.47
CA HIS A 266 16.89 8.87 -8.62
C HIS A 266 17.15 9.50 -9.99
N TRP A 267 16.73 8.83 -11.08
CA TRP A 267 17.22 9.16 -12.42
C TRP A 267 16.20 9.85 -13.31
N LYS A 268 14.90 9.67 -13.05
CA LYS A 268 13.84 10.37 -13.79
C LYS A 268 13.31 11.57 -13.01
N ALA A 269 12.97 11.37 -11.74
CA ALA A 269 12.48 12.43 -10.86
C ALA A 269 13.61 13.33 -10.35
N CYS A 270 14.87 12.84 -10.40
CA CYS A 270 16.04 13.50 -9.85
C CYS A 270 15.86 13.86 -8.38
N LEU A 271 15.40 12.90 -7.57
CA LEU A 271 15.22 13.01 -6.13
C LEU A 271 16.15 12.03 -5.41
N ASP A 272 16.59 12.37 -4.18
CA ASP A 272 17.43 11.49 -3.37
C ASP A 272 16.68 10.33 -2.70
N GLY A 273 15.36 10.41 -2.61
CA GLY A 273 14.51 9.38 -2.01
C GLY A 273 14.49 9.37 -0.48
N MET A 274 14.95 10.44 0.18
CA MET A 274 14.92 10.54 1.64
C MET A 274 13.47 10.45 2.16
N ASP A 275 13.26 9.59 3.16
CA ASP A 275 11.97 9.27 3.80
C ASP A 275 10.89 8.68 2.87
N MET A 276 11.24 8.38 1.61
CA MET A 276 10.33 7.71 0.69
C MET A 276 9.95 6.32 1.22
N GLU A 277 8.65 6.09 1.32
CA GLU A 277 8.06 4.86 1.83
C GLU A 277 7.52 3.96 0.72
N PHE A 278 7.62 2.64 0.92
CA PHE A 278 6.92 1.65 0.10
C PHE A 278 5.78 0.98 0.85
N VAL A 279 4.61 0.87 0.22
CA VAL A 279 3.46 0.19 0.81
C VAL A 279 2.71 -0.70 -0.18
N LEU A 280 2.16 -1.79 0.32
CA LEU A 280 1.13 -2.59 -0.35
C LEU A 280 -0.23 -1.96 -0.06
N GLY A 281 -0.91 -1.59 -1.14
CA GLY A 281 -2.23 -0.98 -1.10
C GLY A 281 -3.01 -1.28 -2.37
N SER A 282 -4.31 -1.02 -2.34
CA SER A 282 -5.22 -1.34 -3.43
C SER A 282 -5.52 -0.12 -4.32
N ALA A 283 -5.88 -0.38 -5.58
CA ALA A 283 -6.57 0.57 -6.47
C ALA A 283 -7.76 -0.12 -7.15
N ALA A 284 -8.76 0.65 -7.61
CA ALA A 284 -9.82 0.10 -8.44
C ALA A 284 -9.28 -0.32 -9.82
N THR A 285 -9.77 -1.43 -10.38
CA THR A 285 -9.24 -1.98 -11.64
C THR A 285 -9.57 -1.14 -12.88
N ASN A 286 -10.58 -0.27 -12.80
CA ASN A 286 -11.13 0.48 -13.94
C ASN A 286 -11.13 2.00 -13.71
N GLY A 287 -10.38 2.51 -12.74
CA GLY A 287 -10.15 3.94 -12.63
C GLY A 287 -9.20 4.37 -13.75
N GLU A 288 -9.69 5.08 -14.76
CA GLU A 288 -8.79 5.84 -15.63
C GLU A 288 -7.98 6.77 -14.73
N LEU A 289 -6.66 6.60 -14.70
CA LEU A 289 -5.79 7.53 -14.00
C LEU A 289 -5.89 8.86 -14.76
N PRO A 290 -6.34 9.96 -14.11
CA PRO A 290 -6.36 11.25 -14.78
C PRO A 290 -4.94 11.59 -15.25
N THR A 291 -4.84 12.25 -16.41
CA THR A 291 -3.59 12.81 -16.91
C THR A 291 -2.95 13.68 -15.82
N VAL A 292 -1.63 13.55 -15.62
CA VAL A 292 -0.93 14.39 -14.64
C VAL A 292 -1.25 15.85 -14.89
N VAL A 293 -1.74 16.53 -13.87
CA VAL A 293 -2.08 17.94 -13.96
C VAL A 293 -0.80 18.76 -13.94
N GLU A 294 -0.51 19.45 -15.05
CA GLU A 294 0.57 20.42 -15.09
C GLU A 294 0.20 21.64 -14.25
N ASN A 295 1.08 22.04 -13.33
CA ASN A 295 0.91 23.22 -12.47
C ASN A 295 -0.40 23.26 -11.67
N PHE A 296 -0.55 22.34 -10.72
CA PHE A 296 -1.72 22.21 -9.83
C PHE A 296 -2.00 23.45 -8.95
N ARG A 297 -1.16 24.50 -8.96
CA ARG A 297 -1.46 25.80 -8.32
C ARG A 297 -2.71 26.47 -8.88
N ALA A 298 -2.98 26.28 -10.17
CA ALA A 298 -4.08 26.92 -10.88
C ALA A 298 -5.33 26.04 -10.97
N VAL A 299 -5.24 24.80 -10.49
CA VAL A 299 -6.32 23.81 -10.65
C VAL A 299 -7.15 23.77 -9.39
N LYS A 300 -8.42 24.16 -9.55
CA LYS A 300 -9.41 24.02 -8.48
C LYS A 300 -9.61 22.54 -8.14
N PRO A 301 -9.82 22.19 -6.86
CA PRO A 301 -10.20 20.84 -6.46
C PRO A 301 -11.38 20.33 -7.27
N PHE A 302 -11.25 19.09 -7.73
CA PHE A 302 -12.35 18.36 -8.36
C PHE A 302 -12.29 16.92 -7.89
N ASP A 303 -13.45 16.33 -7.59
CA ASP A 303 -13.51 14.94 -7.22
C ASP A 303 -13.29 14.06 -8.45
N VAL A 304 -12.36 13.09 -8.34
CA VAL A 304 -12.27 12.00 -9.30
C VAL A 304 -13.25 10.91 -8.85
N PRO A 305 -14.34 10.66 -9.60
CA PRO A 305 -15.27 9.59 -9.26
C PRO A 305 -14.49 8.28 -9.20
N ALA A 306 -14.69 7.53 -8.13
CA ALA A 306 -13.99 6.27 -8.01
C ALA A 306 -14.46 5.26 -9.06
N GLY A 307 -13.56 4.38 -9.47
CA GLY A 307 -13.88 3.23 -10.31
C GLY A 307 -14.73 2.20 -9.57
N ASP A 308 -14.59 0.93 -9.96
CA ASP A 308 -15.25 -0.17 -9.27
C ASP A 308 -14.59 -0.45 -7.91
N PHE A 309 -15.10 0.17 -6.83
CA PHE A 309 -14.65 -0.10 -5.47
C PHE A 309 -14.84 -1.55 -5.02
N LYS A 310 -15.64 -2.34 -5.72
CA LYS A 310 -15.81 -3.76 -5.40
C LYS A 310 -14.72 -4.59 -6.05
N ARG A 311 -14.11 -4.16 -7.16
CA ARG A 311 -13.00 -4.88 -7.81
C ARG A 311 -11.71 -4.09 -7.67
N ARG A 312 -10.86 -4.55 -6.75
CA ARG A 312 -9.61 -3.87 -6.42
C ARG A 312 -8.43 -4.76 -6.72
N GLN A 313 -7.33 -4.15 -7.14
CA GLN A 313 -6.07 -4.80 -7.37
C GLN A 313 -5.00 -4.27 -6.41
N VAL A 314 -4.21 -5.17 -5.83
CA VAL A 314 -3.07 -4.80 -4.97
C VAL A 314 -1.87 -4.41 -5.81
N HIS A 315 -1.22 -3.32 -5.40
CA HIS A 315 -0.02 -2.77 -6.01
C HIS A 315 0.98 -2.36 -4.94
N LEU A 316 2.24 -2.32 -5.33
CA LEU A 316 3.26 -1.58 -4.60
C LEU A 316 3.14 -0.09 -4.93
N TRP A 317 3.15 0.75 -3.89
CA TRP A 317 3.08 2.20 -3.97
C TRP A 317 4.31 2.83 -3.33
N MET A 318 4.74 3.96 -3.87
CA MET A 318 5.72 4.87 -3.30
C MET A 318 5.01 6.12 -2.79
N LEU A 319 5.28 6.55 -1.57
CA LEU A 319 4.67 7.72 -0.93
C LEU A 319 5.62 8.39 0.08
N ASP A 320 5.16 9.49 0.69
CA ASP A 320 5.92 10.42 1.54
C ASP A 320 7.23 10.90 0.91
N PHE A 321 7.13 11.96 0.12
CA PHE A 321 8.29 12.63 -0.47
C PHE A 321 8.57 13.95 0.25
N ASP A 322 8.05 14.15 1.44
CA ASP A 322 8.10 15.40 2.21
C ASP A 322 9.52 15.80 2.63
N LYS A 323 10.38 14.81 2.92
CA LYS A 323 11.81 15.02 3.24
C LYS A 323 12.76 14.75 2.08
N ALA A 324 12.25 14.29 0.95
CA ALA A 324 13.05 14.09 -0.25
C ALA A 324 13.51 15.44 -0.81
N ASP A 325 14.56 15.39 -1.62
CA ASP A 325 15.17 16.60 -2.14
C ASP A 325 15.67 16.43 -3.56
N ARG A 326 15.75 17.54 -4.30
CA ARG A 326 16.23 17.54 -5.68
C ARG A 326 17.73 17.30 -5.76
N LEU A 327 18.10 16.37 -6.63
CA LEU A 327 19.48 16.07 -7.00
C LEU A 327 19.94 16.96 -8.16
N ASN A 328 21.05 17.66 -7.96
CA ASN A 328 21.73 18.36 -9.03
C ASN A 328 22.88 17.51 -9.62
N LEU A 329 22.48 16.50 -10.41
CA LEU A 329 23.39 15.54 -11.05
C LEU A 329 24.39 16.20 -12.03
N LYS A 330 24.18 17.46 -12.40
CA LYS A 330 25.04 18.22 -13.33
C LYS A 330 26.22 18.89 -12.62
N GLU A 331 26.01 19.36 -11.40
CA GLU A 331 27.00 20.15 -10.66
C GLU A 331 27.88 19.29 -9.76
N SER A 332 27.29 18.36 -8.99
CA SER A 332 28.06 17.59 -8.01
C SER A 332 27.53 16.17 -7.87
N TRP A 333 28.17 15.24 -8.59
CA TRP A 333 27.90 13.81 -8.45
C TRP A 333 28.14 13.32 -7.02
N LYS A 334 29.25 13.71 -6.39
CA LYS A 334 29.61 13.23 -5.04
C LYS A 334 28.56 13.62 -4.01
N SER A 335 28.12 14.88 -4.00
CA SER A 335 27.05 15.35 -3.11
C SER A 335 25.73 14.60 -3.36
N CYS A 336 25.35 14.41 -4.62
CA CYS A 336 24.15 13.64 -4.96
C CYS A 336 24.23 12.19 -4.47
N CYS A 337 25.38 11.53 -4.70
CA CYS A 337 25.61 10.16 -4.27
C CYS A 337 25.54 10.04 -2.75
N ASP A 338 26.17 10.96 -2.00
CA ASP A 338 26.15 10.94 -0.53
C ASP A 338 24.73 11.08 0.04
N ARG A 339 23.91 11.94 -0.57
CA ARG A 339 22.50 12.08 -0.22
C ARG A 339 21.68 10.83 -0.53
N MET A 340 21.85 10.25 -1.73
CA MET A 340 21.18 9.01 -2.12
C MET A 340 21.55 7.86 -1.18
N VAL A 341 22.84 7.73 -0.83
CA VAL A 341 23.33 6.71 0.13
C VAL A 341 22.75 6.96 1.52
N THR A 342 22.67 8.21 1.95
CA THR A 342 22.04 8.58 3.23
C THR A 342 20.58 8.15 3.23
N ALA A 343 19.81 8.49 2.20
CA ALA A 343 18.39 8.12 2.09
C ALA A 343 18.17 6.61 2.20
N VAL A 344 18.86 5.81 1.37
CA VAL A 344 18.66 4.35 1.37
C VAL A 344 19.18 3.62 2.61
N THR A 345 19.93 4.30 3.48
CA THR A 345 20.45 3.73 4.73
C THR A 345 19.76 4.28 5.99
N ALA A 346 19.15 5.47 5.91
CA ALA A 346 18.45 6.11 7.01
C ALA A 346 16.94 5.85 7.00
N ASN A 347 16.35 5.56 5.83
CA ASN A 347 14.94 5.19 5.73
C ASN A 347 14.67 3.84 6.42
N ASP A 348 13.38 3.56 6.65
CA ASP A 348 12.89 2.22 6.97
C ASP A 348 13.48 1.15 6.02
N PRO A 349 13.65 -0.11 6.47
CA PRO A 349 14.42 -1.14 5.78
C PRO A 349 13.66 -1.80 4.63
N TYR A 350 13.11 -1.00 3.72
CA TYR A 350 12.38 -1.45 2.53
C TYR A 350 13.25 -2.31 1.62
N PHE A 351 14.44 -1.82 1.30
CA PHE A 351 15.33 -2.44 0.32
C PHE A 351 16.09 -3.63 0.90
N PRO A 352 16.43 -4.64 0.08
CA PRO A 352 17.31 -5.73 0.51
C PRO A 352 18.63 -5.16 1.05
N ASN A 353 19.12 -5.71 2.16
CA ASN A 353 20.35 -5.24 2.78
C ASN A 353 21.59 -5.84 2.07
N PRO A 354 22.44 -5.03 1.41
CA PRO A 354 23.62 -5.53 0.70
C PRO A 354 24.69 -6.17 1.60
N ALA A 355 24.66 -5.90 2.92
CA ALA A 355 25.60 -6.45 3.89
C ALA A 355 25.04 -7.69 4.62
N ALA A 356 23.79 -8.09 4.36
CA ALA A 356 23.21 -9.29 4.94
C ALA A 356 23.91 -10.54 4.40
N THR A 357 24.05 -11.57 5.22
CA THR A 357 24.81 -12.79 4.90
C THR A 357 23.93 -13.99 4.54
N GLY A 358 22.61 -13.85 4.65
CA GLY A 358 21.65 -14.90 4.35
C GLY A 358 21.51 -15.16 2.85
N THR A 359 21.20 -16.40 2.47
CA THR A 359 21.08 -16.81 1.06
C THR A 359 19.95 -16.08 0.34
N LEU A 360 18.80 -15.92 0.99
CA LEU A 360 17.66 -15.20 0.41
C LEU A 360 18.01 -13.71 0.24
N GLU A 361 18.59 -13.10 1.26
CA GLU A 361 18.97 -11.69 1.28
C GLU A 361 19.97 -11.35 0.17
N HIS A 362 21.02 -12.15 0.01
CA HIS A 362 21.96 -12.01 -1.11
C HIS A 362 21.26 -12.11 -2.46
N ASN A 363 20.37 -13.11 -2.65
CA ASN A 363 19.63 -13.26 -3.89
C ASN A 363 18.71 -12.05 -4.16
N LEU A 364 18.01 -11.55 -3.13
CA LEU A 364 17.17 -10.37 -3.25
C LEU A 364 17.98 -9.13 -3.61
N TRP A 365 19.17 -8.95 -3.01
CA TRP A 365 20.08 -7.87 -3.37
C TRP A 365 20.58 -7.99 -4.82
N ASP A 366 21.00 -9.18 -5.26
CA ASP A 366 21.45 -9.40 -6.63
C ASP A 366 20.37 -9.09 -7.67
N ILE A 367 19.13 -9.45 -7.35
CA ILE A 367 17.94 -9.12 -8.14
C ILE A 367 17.71 -7.61 -8.17
N PHE A 368 17.77 -6.97 -6.99
CA PHE A 368 17.62 -5.53 -6.85
C PHE A 368 18.65 -4.78 -7.69
N GLU A 369 19.93 -5.10 -7.53
CA GLU A 369 21.04 -4.45 -8.22
C GLU A 369 20.90 -4.57 -9.74
N ARG A 370 20.57 -5.77 -10.26
CA ARG A 370 20.35 -5.96 -11.71
C ARG A 370 19.17 -5.13 -12.21
N ALA A 371 18.02 -5.18 -11.54
CA ALA A 371 16.83 -4.44 -11.94
C ALA A 371 17.07 -2.92 -11.87
N TYR A 372 17.73 -2.45 -10.81
CA TYR A 372 18.07 -1.03 -10.63
C TYR A 372 18.97 -0.52 -11.76
N LEU A 373 20.06 -1.23 -12.06
CA LEU A 373 21.00 -0.85 -13.12
C LEU A 373 20.35 -0.91 -14.51
N LEU A 374 19.50 -1.91 -14.75
CA LEU A 374 18.77 -2.04 -16.00
C LEU A 374 17.77 -0.89 -16.18
N ALA A 375 16.97 -0.57 -15.16
CA ALA A 375 16.08 0.59 -15.20
C ALA A 375 16.86 1.90 -15.39
N ALA A 376 17.93 2.10 -14.60
CA ALA A 376 18.75 3.30 -14.67
C ALA A 376 19.42 3.49 -16.04
N SER A 377 19.92 2.42 -16.66
CA SER A 377 20.58 2.51 -17.98
C SER A 377 19.62 2.87 -19.11
N ASN A 378 18.31 2.65 -18.93
CA ASN A 378 17.27 3.06 -19.88
C ASN A 378 16.66 4.43 -19.57
N ILE A 379 16.68 4.86 -18.30
CA ILE A 379 16.16 6.17 -17.89
C ILE A 379 17.19 7.27 -18.12
N LEU A 380 18.43 7.07 -17.64
CA LEU A 380 19.44 8.12 -17.57
C LEU A 380 19.78 8.76 -18.93
N PRO A 381 19.83 8.03 -20.07
CA PRO A 381 20.09 8.64 -21.38
C PRO A 381 19.02 9.64 -21.82
N THR A 382 17.81 9.58 -21.25
CA THR A 382 16.73 10.54 -21.54
C THR A 382 16.96 11.90 -20.86
N GLN A 383 17.89 11.98 -19.91
CA GLN A 383 18.22 13.21 -19.18
C GLN A 383 19.14 14.12 -19.98
N LYS A 384 18.66 15.33 -20.25
CA LYS A 384 19.41 16.32 -21.05
C LYS A 384 20.48 17.03 -20.22
N GLY A 385 21.68 17.10 -20.79
CA GLY A 385 22.78 17.91 -20.25
C GLY A 385 23.51 17.27 -19.08
N LEU A 386 23.42 15.95 -18.90
CA LEU A 386 24.33 15.21 -18.03
C LEU A 386 25.69 15.02 -18.72
N PRO A 387 26.80 14.98 -17.96
CA PRO A 387 28.11 14.71 -18.53
C PRO A 387 28.19 13.26 -19.04
N LYS A 388 29.06 12.99 -20.03
CA LYS A 388 29.14 11.65 -20.69
C LYS A 388 29.44 10.51 -19.72
N ASN A 389 30.20 10.79 -18.65
CA ASN A 389 30.53 9.79 -17.63
C ASN A 389 29.37 9.51 -16.66
N ALA A 390 28.26 10.26 -16.72
CA ALA A 390 27.09 10.03 -15.87
C ALA A 390 26.51 8.63 -16.02
N ILE A 391 26.75 7.95 -17.16
CA ILE A 391 26.37 6.55 -17.36
C ILE A 391 26.91 5.59 -16.28
N GLN A 392 27.99 5.96 -15.58
CA GLN A 392 28.58 5.18 -14.49
C GLN A 392 27.95 5.48 -13.12
N TYR A 393 27.20 6.57 -12.98
CA TYR A 393 26.63 7.02 -11.71
C TYR A 393 25.79 5.96 -11.01
N PRO A 394 24.89 5.20 -11.68
CA PRO A 394 24.12 4.15 -11.02
C PRO A 394 25.00 3.08 -10.36
N GLY A 395 26.04 2.61 -11.04
CA GLY A 395 26.97 1.61 -10.50
C GLY A 395 27.83 2.16 -9.36
N LEU A 396 28.28 3.42 -9.47
CA LEU A 396 29.02 4.09 -8.40
C LEU A 396 28.17 4.28 -7.14
N PHE A 397 26.88 4.62 -7.30
CA PHE A 397 25.94 4.71 -6.18
C PHE A 397 25.76 3.36 -5.48
N LEU A 398 25.49 2.28 -6.21
CA LEU A 398 25.33 0.95 -5.59
C LEU A 398 26.60 0.49 -4.88
N LYS A 399 27.78 0.79 -5.45
CA LYS A 399 29.06 0.51 -4.78
C LYS A 399 29.17 1.28 -3.45
N ALA A 400 28.89 2.58 -3.45
CA ALA A 400 28.94 3.40 -2.24
C ALA A 400 27.91 2.94 -1.18
N TRP A 401 26.72 2.51 -1.61
CA TRP A 401 25.72 1.93 -0.71
C TRP A 401 26.22 0.63 -0.07
N LYS A 402 26.78 -0.31 -0.85
CA LYS A 402 27.37 -1.55 -0.30
C LYS A 402 28.46 -1.27 0.73
N GLU A 403 29.36 -0.32 0.44
CA GLU A 403 30.41 0.12 1.36
C GLU A 403 29.80 0.64 2.66
N ARG A 404 28.83 1.56 2.57
CA ARG A 404 28.17 2.15 3.74
C ARG A 404 27.40 1.12 4.57
N ALA A 405 26.68 0.19 3.93
CA ALA A 405 25.95 -0.87 4.63
C ALA A 405 26.91 -1.81 5.39
N THR A 406 28.09 -2.08 4.79
CA THR A 406 29.13 -2.90 5.43
C THR A 406 29.73 -2.20 6.65
N GLU A 407 29.90 -0.88 6.61
CA GLU A 407 30.32 -0.08 7.77
C GLU A 407 29.28 -0.15 8.89
N LEU A 408 28.02 0.15 8.58
CA LEU A 408 26.92 0.12 9.56
C LEU A 408 26.77 -1.25 10.22
N ALA A 409 26.93 -2.33 9.45
CA ALA A 409 26.86 -3.70 9.97
C ALA A 409 28.02 -4.02 10.95
N LYS A 410 29.19 -3.41 10.78
CA LYS A 410 30.32 -3.54 11.71
C LYS A 410 30.08 -2.75 13.00
N ASP A 411 29.53 -1.54 12.88
CA ASP A 411 29.22 -0.68 14.02
C ASP A 411 28.18 -1.34 14.93
N THR A 412 27.15 -2.00 14.39
CA THR A 412 26.20 -2.77 15.22
C THR A 412 26.80 -3.98 15.96
N LYS A 413 27.99 -4.45 15.58
CA LYS A 413 28.72 -5.51 16.32
C LYS A 413 29.68 -4.96 17.37
N GLY A 414 29.92 -3.64 17.38
CA GLY A 414 30.78 -2.97 18.36
C GLY A 414 29.96 -1.97 19.18
N ASP A 415 29.60 -2.36 20.40
CA ASP A 415 29.04 -1.55 21.49
C ASP A 415 27.84 -0.63 21.18
N PHE A 416 26.76 -0.86 21.93
CA PHE A 416 25.66 0.09 22.09
C PHE A 416 26.19 1.46 22.53
N VAL A 417 26.30 2.40 21.60
CA VAL A 417 26.40 3.82 21.96
C VAL A 417 24.99 4.27 22.34
N GLN A 418 24.75 4.43 23.66
CA GLN A 418 23.61 5.17 24.16
C GLN A 418 23.69 6.61 23.62
N PHE A 419 22.74 6.97 22.77
CA PHE A 419 22.44 8.38 22.54
C PHE A 419 21.47 8.82 23.64
N GLY A 420 21.99 9.65 24.55
CA GLY A 420 21.22 10.33 25.60
C GLY A 420 20.47 11.55 25.10
#